data_AF-A0A225UDT0-F1
#
_entry.id   AF-A0A225UDT0-F1
#
_cell.length_a   1.000
_cell.length_b   1.000
_cell.length_c   1.000
_cell.angle_alpha   90.00
_cell.angle_beta   90.00
_cell.angle_gamma   90.00
#
_symmetry.space_group_name_H-M   'P 1'
#
loop_
_entity.id
_entity.type
_entity.pdbx_description
1 polymer ?
#
loop_
_entity_poly.entity_id
_entity_poly.type
_entity_poly.pdbx_seq_one_letter_code
_entity_poly.pdbx_strand_id
1 'polypeptide(L)'
;MNFTNKDICSLLFTLETPNKAKCTVCGNVYKQGNGYTNQMHHLLKKHPDYRQLAEAAFRRGNLLGLTMPDQRTNEIFRWIEWCVFDRMPVSFCERALVRKNATMAPIAANTLQKHIDLLYGYVRDVIAAKLPEKFGLVLDGWSSGGRHFIAIMAVYHDPSVSNPGSRKPGYDESIQYAVNI
;
A
#
# COMPACT_ATOMS: atom_id res chain seq x y z
N MET A 1 -3.52 -4.83 -12.14
CA MET A 1 -2.18 -4.44 -11.65
C MET A 1 -1.58 -3.51 -12.69
N ASN A 2 -0.99 -2.38 -12.28
CA ASN A 2 -0.28 -1.50 -13.22
C ASN A 2 1.21 -1.83 -13.17
N PHE A 3 1.71 -2.56 -14.17
CA PHE A 3 3.13 -2.87 -14.28
C PHE A 3 3.88 -1.73 -14.94
N THR A 4 5.05 -1.38 -14.40
CA THR A 4 5.97 -0.48 -15.08
C THR A 4 6.70 -1.23 -16.21
N ASN A 5 7.34 -0.51 -17.15
CA ASN A 5 8.15 -1.14 -18.19
C ASN A 5 9.27 -2.03 -17.62
N LYS A 6 9.78 -1.68 -16.43
CA LYS A 6 10.77 -2.48 -15.70
C LYS A 6 10.17 -3.80 -15.24
N ASP A 7 8.98 -3.78 -14.66
CA ASP A 7 8.28 -4.99 -14.18
C ASP A 7 7.89 -5.91 -15.33
N ILE A 8 7.42 -5.33 -16.44
CA ILE A 8 7.07 -6.11 -17.64
C ILE A 8 8.32 -6.81 -18.19
N CYS A 9 9.45 -6.09 -18.26
CA CYS A 9 10.69 -6.67 -18.76
C CYS A 9 11.26 -7.74 -17.82
N SER A 10 11.15 -7.59 -16.50
CA SER A 10 11.60 -8.63 -15.56
C SER A 10 10.73 -9.88 -15.59
N LEU A 11 9.43 -9.75 -15.90
CA LEU A 11 8.50 -10.88 -15.99
C LEU A 11 8.60 -11.66 -17.32
N LEU A 12 8.84 -10.95 -18.43
CA LEU A 12 8.78 -11.53 -19.79
C LEU A 12 10.14 -11.77 -20.44
N PHE A 13 11.24 -11.40 -19.78
CA PHE A 13 12.58 -11.63 -20.30
C PHE A 13 13.50 -12.24 -19.25
N THR A 14 14.36 -13.14 -19.70
CA THR A 14 15.48 -13.67 -18.94
C THR A 14 16.79 -13.05 -19.41
N LEU A 15 17.64 -12.64 -18.46
CA LEU A 15 19.00 -12.21 -18.75
C LEU A 15 19.87 -13.44 -19.05
N GLU A 16 20.39 -13.56 -20.27
CA GLU A 16 21.36 -14.61 -20.62
C GLU A 16 22.81 -14.13 -20.44
N THR A 17 23.08 -12.85 -20.74
CA THR A 17 24.40 -12.20 -20.53
C THR A 17 24.18 -10.73 -20.20
N PRO A 18 25.19 -9.99 -19.68
CA PRO A 18 25.03 -8.59 -19.24
C PRO A 18 24.41 -7.64 -20.28
N ASN A 19 24.51 -7.98 -21.57
CA ASN A 19 24.00 -7.18 -22.69
C ASN A 19 22.97 -7.90 -23.56
N LYS A 20 22.42 -9.05 -23.13
CA LYS A 20 21.39 -9.77 -23.90
C LYS A 20 20.27 -10.29 -23.01
N ALA A 21 19.04 -9.93 -23.40
CA ALA A 21 17.80 -10.38 -22.79
C ALA A 21 17.03 -11.26 -23.78
N LYS A 22 16.52 -12.39 -23.32
CA LYS A 22 15.75 -13.35 -24.12
C LYS A 22 14.28 -13.29 -23.73
N CYS A 23 13.40 -13.15 -24.71
CA CYS A 23 11.96 -13.17 -24.49
C CYS A 23 11.52 -14.59 -24.10
N THR A 24 10.80 -14.72 -22.98
CA THR A 24 10.33 -16.02 -22.47
C THR A 24 9.14 -16.58 -23.27
N VAL A 25 8.49 -15.74 -24.08
CA VAL A 25 7.30 -16.11 -24.87
C VAL A 25 7.69 -16.66 -26.24
N CYS A 26 8.60 -15.97 -26.95
CA CYS A 26 9.01 -16.37 -28.31
C CYS A 26 10.47 -16.81 -28.44
N GLY A 27 11.26 -16.74 -27.38
CA GLY A 27 12.66 -17.18 -27.37
C GLY A 27 13.65 -16.26 -28.08
N ASN A 28 13.20 -15.14 -28.66
CA ASN A 28 14.07 -14.20 -29.36
C ASN A 28 15.01 -13.45 -28.39
N VAL A 29 16.28 -13.33 -28.77
CA VAL A 29 17.31 -12.67 -27.99
C VAL A 29 17.52 -11.25 -28.51
N TYR A 30 17.48 -10.28 -27.61
CA TYR A 30 17.65 -8.86 -27.90
C TYR A 30 18.84 -8.29 -27.15
N LYS A 31 19.55 -7.35 -27.78
CA LYS A 31 20.57 -6.57 -27.10
C LYS A 31 19.91 -5.65 -26.08
N GLN A 32 20.35 -5.78 -24.84
CA GLN A 32 19.98 -4.88 -23.76
C GLN A 32 20.82 -3.61 -23.90
N GLY A 33 20.17 -2.52 -24.32
CA GLY A 33 20.79 -1.18 -24.32
C GLY A 33 20.66 -0.51 -22.96
N ASN A 34 20.95 0.79 -22.89
CA ASN A 34 20.63 1.60 -21.70
C ASN A 34 19.12 1.81 -21.59
N GLY A 35 18.40 0.81 -21.07
CA GLY A 35 16.96 0.85 -20.81
C GLY A 35 16.17 -0.36 -21.33
N TYR A 36 14.86 -0.17 -21.46
CA TYR A 36 13.87 -1.21 -21.79
C TYR A 36 13.25 -1.03 -23.19
N THR A 37 13.69 -0.03 -23.96
CA THR A 37 13.01 0.38 -25.20
C THR A 37 12.99 -0.72 -26.25
N ASN A 38 14.07 -1.48 -26.39
CA ASN A 38 14.15 -2.57 -27.37
C ASN A 38 13.21 -3.72 -27.02
N GLN A 39 13.16 -4.08 -25.73
CA GLN A 39 12.27 -5.11 -25.19
C GLN A 39 10.81 -4.70 -25.36
N MET A 40 10.46 -3.47 -24.98
CA MET A 40 9.10 -2.95 -25.11
C MET A 40 8.68 -2.82 -26.57
N HIS A 41 9.56 -2.36 -27.46
CA HIS A 41 9.28 -2.31 -28.90
C HIS A 41 9.02 -3.70 -29.48
N HIS A 42 9.82 -4.70 -29.07
CA HIS A 42 9.57 -6.08 -29.42
C HIS A 42 8.19 -6.55 -28.95
N LEU A 43 7.84 -6.33 -27.67
CA LEU A 43 6.55 -6.72 -27.11
C LEU A 43 5.40 -6.06 -27.89
N LEU A 44 5.45 -4.76 -28.13
CA LEU A 44 4.40 -4.05 -28.88
C LEU A 44 4.21 -4.60 -30.30
N LYS A 45 5.27 -5.07 -30.96
CA LYS A 45 5.21 -5.56 -32.35
C LYS A 45 4.86 -7.03 -32.47
N LYS A 46 5.31 -7.88 -31.54
CA LYS A 46 5.21 -9.35 -31.63
C LYS A 46 4.24 -9.96 -30.62
N HIS A 47 3.92 -9.23 -29.56
CA HIS A 47 3.06 -9.66 -28.45
C HIS A 47 2.11 -8.53 -28.05
N PRO A 48 1.12 -8.17 -28.90
CA PRO A 48 0.18 -7.09 -28.58
C PRO A 48 -0.59 -7.33 -27.26
N ASP A 49 -0.69 -8.59 -26.85
CA ASP A 49 -1.25 -9.09 -25.59
C ASP A 49 -0.24 -9.14 -24.42
N TYR A 50 0.94 -8.51 -24.54
CA TYR A 50 2.01 -8.58 -23.54
C TYR A 50 1.57 -8.25 -22.11
N ARG A 51 0.55 -7.39 -21.92
CA ARG A 51 0.02 -7.08 -20.60
C ARG A 51 -0.61 -8.31 -19.93
N GLN A 52 -1.37 -9.09 -20.69
CA GLN A 52 -1.99 -10.32 -20.20
C GLN A 52 -0.93 -11.40 -19.94
N LEU A 53 0.08 -11.47 -20.82
CA LEU A 53 1.24 -12.36 -20.62
C LEU A 53 2.02 -11.99 -19.36
N ALA A 54 2.23 -10.70 -19.08
CA ALA A 54 2.88 -10.24 -17.86
C ALA A 54 2.05 -10.56 -16.62
N GLU A 55 0.73 -10.37 -16.65
CA GLU A 55 -0.16 -10.79 -15.56
C GLU A 55 -0.14 -12.30 -15.32
N ALA A 56 -0.13 -13.10 -16.39
CA ALA A 56 -0.07 -14.54 -16.29
C ALA A 56 1.29 -15.00 -15.74
N ALA A 57 2.38 -14.41 -16.20
CA ALA A 57 3.73 -14.67 -15.70
C ALA A 57 3.87 -14.29 -14.22
N PHE A 58 3.34 -13.12 -13.84
CA PHE A 58 3.29 -12.69 -12.44
C PHE A 58 2.50 -13.67 -11.58
N ARG A 59 1.32 -14.11 -12.03
CA ARG A 59 0.51 -15.11 -11.32
C ARG A 59 1.19 -16.48 -11.23
N ARG A 60 1.90 -16.92 -12.27
CA ARG A 60 2.68 -18.18 -12.24
C ARG A 60 3.86 -18.11 -11.27
N GLY A 61 4.57 -16.97 -11.23
CA GLY A 61 5.66 -16.73 -10.28
C GLY A 61 5.18 -16.49 -8.84
N ASN A 62 3.89 -16.20 -8.68
CA ASN A 62 3.23 -15.92 -7.42
C ASN A 62 2.08 -16.91 -7.19
N LEU A 63 2.41 -18.20 -7.04
CA LEU A 63 1.47 -19.31 -6.84
C LEU A 63 0.47 -19.09 -5.70
N LEU A 64 0.86 -18.29 -4.69
CA LEU A 64 0.02 -17.95 -3.54
C LEU A 64 -0.79 -16.66 -3.72
N GLY A 65 -0.61 -15.94 -4.83
CA GLY A 65 -1.25 -14.65 -5.09
C GLY A 65 -0.80 -13.52 -4.15
N LEU A 66 0.31 -13.71 -3.43
CA LEU A 66 0.82 -12.78 -2.44
C LEU A 66 1.57 -11.64 -3.12
N THR A 67 0.98 -10.44 -3.13
CA THR A 67 1.73 -9.24 -3.52
C THR A 67 2.56 -8.81 -2.33
N MET A 68 3.83 -9.20 -2.31
CA MET A 68 4.75 -8.72 -1.27
C MET A 68 5.02 -7.23 -1.52
N PRO A 69 4.73 -6.34 -0.56
CA PRO A 69 5.11 -4.95 -0.68
C PRO A 69 6.63 -4.87 -0.83
N ASP A 70 7.10 -3.95 -1.67
CA ASP A 70 8.53 -3.70 -1.77
C ASP A 70 9.08 -3.16 -0.44
N GLN A 71 10.39 -3.25 -0.26
CA GLN A 71 11.06 -2.84 0.98
C GLN A 71 10.74 -1.39 1.37
N ARG A 72 10.66 -0.48 0.38
CA ARG A 72 10.40 0.94 0.66
C ARG A 72 8.98 1.14 1.18
N THR A 73 8.01 0.46 0.59
CA THR A 73 6.61 0.49 1.07
C THR A 73 6.51 -0.03 2.51
N ASN A 74 7.17 -1.14 2.83
CA ASN A 74 7.20 -1.68 4.20
C ASN A 74 7.84 -0.70 5.20
N GLU A 75 8.94 -0.06 4.85
CA GLU A 75 9.60 0.92 5.72
C GLU A 75 8.73 2.15 5.98
N ILE A 76 8.03 2.65 4.96
CA ILE A 76 7.08 3.76 5.12
C ILE A 76 5.95 3.36 6.05
N PHE A 77 5.38 2.16 5.88
CA PHE A 77 4.32 1.66 6.76
C PHE A 77 4.80 1.57 8.21
N ARG A 78 6.00 1.05 8.46
CA ARG A 78 6.58 0.98 9.81
C ARG A 78 6.83 2.37 10.43
N TRP A 79 7.20 3.38 9.62
CA TRP A 79 7.27 4.76 10.11
C TRP A 79 5.89 5.30 10.52
N ILE A 80 4.86 5.02 9.73
CA ILE A 80 3.48 5.41 10.04
C ILE A 80 3.01 4.73 11.33
N GLU A 81 3.19 3.42 11.41
CA GLU A 81 2.86 2.61 12.59
C GLU A 81 3.49 3.21 13.85
N TRP A 82 4.79 3.48 13.81
CA TRP A 82 5.49 4.08 14.95
C TRP A 82 4.92 5.45 15.33
N CYS A 83 4.74 6.35 14.35
CA CYS A 83 4.20 7.68 14.64
C CYS A 83 2.77 7.63 15.21
N VAL A 84 1.91 6.78 14.66
CA VAL A 84 0.49 6.72 15.04
C VAL A 84 0.30 6.01 16.38
N PHE A 85 0.87 4.82 16.55
CA PHE A 85 0.62 4.01 17.76
C PHE A 85 1.34 4.55 19.00
N ASP A 86 2.57 5.08 18.86
CA ASP A 86 3.29 5.72 19.98
C ASP A 86 2.92 7.21 20.14
N ARG A 87 1.99 7.74 19.34
CA ARG A 87 1.51 9.14 19.39
C ARG A 87 2.63 10.16 19.24
N MET A 88 3.61 9.86 18.39
CA MET A 88 4.74 10.74 18.14
C MET A 88 4.41 11.77 17.05
N PRO A 89 4.90 13.02 17.16
CA PRO A 89 4.73 13.99 16.08
C PRO A 89 5.42 13.50 14.82
N VAL A 90 4.93 13.85 13.63
CA VAL A 90 5.51 13.39 12.35
C VAL A 90 6.97 13.85 12.17
N SER A 91 7.36 14.98 12.79
CA SER A 91 8.75 15.44 12.85
C SER A 91 9.71 14.49 13.60
N PHE A 92 9.17 13.49 14.32
CA PHE A 92 9.95 12.46 15.00
C PHE A 92 10.90 11.72 14.06
N CYS A 93 10.47 11.42 12.83
CA CYS A 93 11.29 10.71 11.83
C CYS A 93 12.53 11.49 11.36
N GLU A 94 12.59 12.79 11.66
CA GLU A 94 13.71 13.68 11.29
C GLU A 94 14.72 13.88 12.42
N ARG A 95 14.39 13.48 13.66
CA ARG A 95 15.27 13.67 14.81
C ARG A 95 16.58 12.90 14.62
N ALA A 96 17.71 13.56 14.88
CA ALA A 96 19.04 12.99 14.65
C ALA A 96 19.27 11.64 15.37
N LEU A 97 18.89 11.54 16.65
CA LEU A 97 19.01 10.28 17.40
C LEU A 97 18.09 9.19 16.89
N VAL A 98 16.89 9.55 16.41
CA VAL A 98 15.96 8.59 15.83
C VAL A 98 16.53 8.05 14.53
N ARG A 99 17.03 8.92 13.64
CA ARG A 99 17.69 8.49 12.40
C ARG A 99 18.95 7.68 12.61
N LYS A 100 19.71 7.97 13.67
CA LYS A 100 20.92 7.21 14.03
C LYS A 100 20.59 5.77 14.46
N ASN A 101 19.46 5.57 15.15
CA ASN A 101 19.13 4.31 15.79
C ASN A 101 18.04 3.50 15.05
N ALA A 102 17.25 4.13 14.17
CA ALA A 102 16.21 3.46 13.41
C ALA A 102 16.81 2.57 12.32
N THR A 103 16.23 1.37 12.16
CA THR A 103 16.60 0.43 11.09
C THR A 103 15.98 0.78 9.74
N MET A 104 14.93 1.59 9.73
CA MET A 104 14.21 2.02 8.53
C MET A 104 14.96 3.15 7.82
N ALA A 105 14.90 3.19 6.49
CA ALA A 105 15.53 4.26 5.74
C ALA A 105 14.96 5.63 6.13
N PRO A 106 15.80 6.69 6.17
CA PRO A 106 15.34 8.03 6.51
C PRO A 106 14.20 8.51 5.62
N ILE A 107 13.28 9.26 6.24
CA ILE A 107 12.14 9.89 5.57
C ILE A 107 11.97 11.32 6.07
N ALA A 108 11.59 12.23 5.18
CA ALA A 108 11.24 13.59 5.54
C ALA A 108 9.82 13.64 6.13
N ALA A 109 9.60 14.49 7.13
CA ALA A 109 8.32 14.61 7.84
C ALA A 109 7.18 14.92 6.86
N ASN A 110 7.40 15.85 5.92
CA ASN A 110 6.40 16.17 4.89
C ASN A 110 6.08 14.98 3.98
N THR A 111 7.03 14.08 3.75
CA THR A 111 6.78 12.87 2.96
C THR A 111 5.99 11.86 3.78
N LEU A 112 6.36 11.65 5.04
CA LEU A 112 5.64 10.76 5.94
C LEU A 112 4.19 11.23 6.13
N GLN A 113 3.96 12.53 6.35
CA GLN A 113 2.62 13.12 6.45
C GLN A 113 1.76 12.81 5.23
N LYS A 114 2.29 12.99 4.01
CA LYS A 114 1.55 12.64 2.78
C LYS A 114 1.09 11.19 2.75
N HIS A 115 1.91 10.25 3.24
CA HIS A 115 1.51 8.84 3.28
C HIS A 115 0.48 8.57 4.40
N ILE A 116 0.59 9.25 5.55
CA ILE A 116 -0.45 9.22 6.59
C ILE A 116 -1.78 9.75 6.03
N ASP A 117 -1.77 10.85 5.28
CA ASP A 117 -2.97 11.43 4.69
C ASP A 117 -3.62 10.50 3.66
N LEU A 118 -2.80 9.83 2.82
CA LEU A 118 -3.27 8.82 1.87
C LEU A 118 -3.88 7.61 2.60
N LEU A 119 -3.22 7.12 3.65
CA LEU A 119 -3.74 6.03 4.46
C LEU A 119 -5.04 6.43 5.15
N TYR A 120 -5.12 7.65 5.67
CA TYR A 120 -6.33 8.19 6.28
C TYR A 120 -7.49 8.27 5.29
N GLY A 121 -7.24 8.72 4.05
CA GLY A 121 -8.23 8.71 2.97
C GLY A 121 -8.76 7.30 2.69
N TYR A 122 -7.85 6.33 2.54
CA TYR A 122 -8.22 4.93 2.34
C TYR A 122 -9.05 4.37 3.52
N VAL A 123 -8.60 4.62 4.75
CA VAL A 123 -9.29 4.17 5.97
C VAL A 123 -10.69 4.78 6.05
N ARG A 124 -10.85 6.06 5.71
CA ARG A 124 -12.16 6.72 5.64
C ARG A 124 -13.09 6.02 4.65
N ASP A 125 -12.61 5.70 3.45
CA ASP A 125 -13.41 5.02 2.44
C ASP A 125 -13.83 3.61 2.91
N VAL A 126 -12.92 2.89 3.57
CA VAL A 126 -13.21 1.58 4.19
C VAL A 126 -14.27 1.70 5.28
N ILE A 127 -14.18 2.71 6.15
CA ILE A 127 -15.20 2.97 7.18
C ILE A 127 -16.55 3.28 6.52
N ALA A 128 -16.58 4.19 5.55
CA ALA A 128 -17.80 4.58 4.86
C ALA A 128 -18.50 3.39 4.19
N ALA A 129 -17.74 2.47 3.59
CA ALA A 129 -18.26 1.24 3.01
C ALA A 129 -18.75 0.21 4.05
N LYS A 130 -18.27 0.29 5.29
CA LYS A 130 -18.68 -0.59 6.41
C LYS A 130 -19.89 -0.05 7.17
N LEU A 131 -20.10 1.27 7.19
CA LEU A 131 -21.22 1.88 7.90
C LEU A 131 -22.57 1.46 7.29
N PRO A 132 -23.56 1.06 8.12
CA PRO A 132 -24.90 0.76 7.64
C PRO A 132 -25.65 2.04 7.23
N GLU A 133 -26.78 1.87 6.53
CA GLU A 133 -27.66 2.99 6.15
C GLU A 133 -28.16 3.78 7.37
N LYS A 134 -28.34 3.09 8.52
CA LYS A 134 -28.77 3.70 9.78
C LYS A 134 -27.75 3.40 10.88
N PHE A 135 -27.18 4.46 11.45
CA PHE A 135 -26.29 4.42 12.60
C PHE A 135 -26.58 5.61 13.53
N GLY A 136 -26.21 5.48 14.79
CA GLY A 136 -26.23 6.58 15.75
C GLY A 136 -24.93 7.39 15.71
N LEU A 137 -25.01 8.66 16.08
CA LEU A 137 -23.85 9.50 16.33
C LEU A 137 -23.70 9.73 17.83
N VAL A 138 -22.49 9.55 18.35
CA VAL A 138 -22.12 9.91 19.72
C VAL A 138 -21.16 11.10 19.63
N LEU A 139 -21.49 12.14 20.39
CA LEU A 139 -20.66 13.33 20.55
C LEU A 139 -20.09 13.27 21.97
N ASP A 140 -18.77 13.22 22.09
CA ASP A 140 -18.07 13.33 23.36
C ASP A 140 -17.26 14.62 23.37
N GLY A 141 -17.32 15.39 24.46
CA GLY A 141 -16.77 16.73 24.53
C GLY A 141 -15.86 16.91 25.74
N TRP A 142 -14.69 17.50 25.53
CA TRP A 142 -13.80 17.88 26.62
C TRP A 142 -13.20 19.27 26.39
N SER A 143 -12.68 19.89 27.45
CA SER A 143 -12.00 21.19 27.37
C SER A 143 -10.61 21.09 27.96
N SER A 144 -9.61 21.66 27.28
CA SER A 144 -8.23 21.69 27.77
C SER A 144 -7.48 22.88 27.21
N GLY A 145 -6.76 23.60 28.08
CA GLY A 145 -5.91 24.73 27.69
C GLY A 145 -6.65 25.82 26.90
N GLY A 146 -7.86 26.17 27.31
CA GLY A 146 -8.67 27.21 26.65
C GLY A 146 -9.29 26.81 25.31
N ARG A 147 -9.24 25.53 24.94
CA ARG A 147 -9.88 24.98 23.74
C ARG A 147 -10.96 23.98 24.12
N HIS A 148 -12.07 24.01 23.38
CA HIS A 148 -13.14 23.01 23.44
C HIS A 148 -12.93 22.01 22.30
N PHE A 149 -13.05 20.73 22.62
CA PHE A 149 -12.87 19.63 21.69
C PHE A 149 -14.13 18.78 21.67
N ILE A 150 -14.48 18.25 20.51
CA ILE A 150 -15.60 17.34 20.32
C ILE A 150 -15.11 16.15 19.48
N ALA A 151 -15.20 14.95 20.04
CA ALA A 151 -15.08 13.70 19.30
C ALA A 151 -16.45 13.32 18.72
N ILE A 152 -16.48 12.98 17.43
CA ILE A 152 -17.66 12.46 16.76
C ILE A 152 -17.44 11.00 16.41
N MET A 153 -18.32 10.13 16.90
CA MET A 153 -18.23 8.69 16.72
C MET A 153 -19.51 8.15 16.10
N ALA A 154 -19.38 7.24 15.14
CA ALA A 154 -20.51 6.49 14.60
C ALA A 154 -20.69 5.18 15.38
N VAL A 155 -21.93 4.88 15.78
CA VAL A 155 -22.28 3.69 16.58
C VAL A 155 -23.40 2.93 15.88
N TYR A 156 -23.21 1.64 15.66
CA TYR A 156 -24.21 0.79 15.04
C TYR A 156 -24.12 -0.63 15.60
N HIS A 157 -25.24 -1.35 15.54
CA HIS A 157 -25.26 -2.77 15.87
C HIS A 157 -24.70 -3.56 14.69
N ASP A 158 -23.56 -4.22 14.88
CA ASP A 158 -23.00 -5.16 13.91
C ASP A 158 -23.40 -6.61 14.28
N PRO A 159 -24.37 -7.22 13.57
CA PRO A 159 -24.81 -8.59 13.85
C PRO A 159 -23.72 -9.66 13.57
N SER A 160 -22.61 -9.31 12.91
CA SER A 160 -21.50 -10.24 12.68
C SER A 160 -20.58 -10.39 13.90
N VAL A 161 -20.67 -9.49 14.89
CA VAL A 161 -19.98 -9.61 16.18
C VAL A 161 -20.53 -10.80 16.97
N SER A 162 -21.86 -10.95 16.99
CA SER A 162 -22.58 -11.97 17.74
C SER A 162 -22.69 -13.32 17.02
N ASN A 163 -22.36 -13.38 15.73
CA ASN A 163 -22.33 -14.63 14.96
C ASN A 163 -21.06 -14.72 14.09
N PRO A 164 -19.95 -15.31 14.59
CA PRO A 164 -18.66 -15.30 13.91
C PRO A 164 -18.66 -15.91 12.51
N GLY A 165 -19.58 -16.84 12.24
CA GLY A 165 -19.73 -17.50 10.94
C GLY A 165 -20.26 -16.60 9.82
N SER A 166 -20.82 -15.42 10.14
CA SER A 166 -21.32 -14.45 9.15
C SER A 166 -20.38 -13.26 8.91
N ARG A 167 -19.16 -13.29 9.45
CA ARG A 167 -18.18 -12.19 9.27
C ARG A 167 -17.77 -12.08 7.81
N LYS A 168 -17.80 -10.86 7.27
CA LYS A 168 -17.24 -10.57 5.95
C LYS A 168 -15.71 -10.79 5.98
N PRO A 169 -15.08 -11.22 4.87
CA PRO A 169 -13.62 -11.28 4.79
C PRO A 169 -13.01 -9.91 5.11
N GLY A 170 -12.06 -9.83 6.06
CA GLY A 170 -11.44 -8.58 6.50
C GLY A 170 -12.13 -7.87 7.68
N TYR A 171 -12.94 -8.60 8.45
CA TYR A 171 -13.45 -8.15 9.74
C TYR A 171 -12.32 -8.06 10.77
N ASP A 172 -12.15 -6.88 11.37
CA ASP A 172 -11.14 -6.58 12.40
C ASP A 172 -11.84 -5.92 13.58
N GLU A 173 -11.80 -6.59 14.73
CA GLU A 173 -12.44 -6.16 16.00
C GLU A 173 -11.71 -5.00 16.67
N SER A 174 -10.46 -4.71 16.26
CA SER A 174 -9.62 -3.71 16.91
C SER A 174 -9.91 -2.27 16.45
N ILE A 175 -10.70 -2.09 15.39
CA ILE A 175 -10.84 -0.76 14.79
C ILE A 175 -12.00 0.04 15.40
N GLN A 176 -11.69 0.68 16.53
CA GLN A 176 -12.48 1.80 17.04
C GLN A 176 -12.03 3.08 16.34
N TYR A 177 -12.92 3.68 15.55
CA TYR A 177 -12.62 4.91 14.82
C TYR A 177 -13.18 6.11 15.59
N ALA A 178 -12.28 6.88 16.22
CA ALA A 178 -12.58 8.23 16.66
C ALA A 178 -12.10 9.22 15.59
N VAL A 179 -13.01 9.96 14.98
CA VAL A 179 -12.64 11.09 14.11
C VAL A 179 -12.61 12.33 14.99
N ASN A 180 -11.41 12.86 15.22
CA ASN A 180 -11.24 14.19 15.80
C ASN A 180 -11.42 15.21 14.68
N ILE A 181 -12.42 16.09 14.81
CA ILE A 181 -12.63 17.26 13.94
C ILE A 181 -12.02 18.49 14.60
#